data_AF-A0A1I5U2H7-F1
#
_entry.id   AF-A0A1I5U2H7-F1
#
_cell.length_a   1.000
_cell.length_b   1.000
_cell.length_c   1.000
_cell.angle_alpha   90.00
_cell.angle_beta   90.00
_cell.angle_gamma   90.00
#
_symmetry.space_group_name_H-M   'P 1'
#
loop_
_entity.id
_entity.type
_entity.pdbx_description
1 polymer ?
#
loop_
_entity_poly.entity_id
_entity_poly.type
_entity_poly.pdbx_seq_one_letter_code
_entity_poly.pdbx_strand_id
1 'polypeptide(L)'
;MSLVRHRSSTSRRVSGQPVLRHRTALVRQGLSMPTKQALLDGVIQTEMSVLDFGSGRGGDVERLQSMGFDVQGWDPHWAKDTVPTRHDAVLLVYVLNVIEDPRERNDTLRRAWALADQVLIVSTRLSWERHKLTGTPSADGTLTSRQTFQRLFRPRELRDLVESVTGARTAAGAPGVVYAFKSERQRLRFLAHRVAGQGVWLTGEDEASALAAVIDYFERRGRLPAIEEYPDHLLPLLRHVRQGELRRLVIQGAAPERVERGRTKAILDTLLFLGVSAFVGRPKPSELPLSVQLDLRACFDSYREACARADRLLLKLRDDSYVRGAMRNSVGKLTPTALYVHRRATEHMPVVLRLYEHCGAVAAGRPDGWDVLKLNHSGRQVSWSAYPDFDTDPHPRLAWSYAVSMSTLDAVHTSYEERANRPLLHRKEEFVSPDDPAVPKYRRLTAQEVRAGLYERPEVIGLEKGWKDELARCGVELRGHRLVRRPAD
;
A
#
# COMPACT_ATOMS: atom_id res chain seq x y z
N MET A 1 -17.15 38.43 36.61
CA MET A 1 -15.72 38.84 36.64
C MET A 1 -14.94 37.64 37.15
N SER A 2 -14.28 36.84 36.30
CA SER A 2 -12.98 37.15 35.72
C SER A 2 -12.79 36.38 34.41
N LEU A 3 -12.47 37.11 33.34
CA LEU A 3 -12.19 36.59 32.00
C LEU A 3 -10.78 35.99 31.97
N VAL A 4 -10.67 34.67 31.78
CA VAL A 4 -9.40 34.04 31.40
C VAL A 4 -9.19 34.26 29.91
N ARG A 5 -8.40 35.29 29.57
CA ARG A 5 -7.94 35.53 28.20
C ARG A 5 -7.02 34.40 27.75
N HIS A 6 -7.42 33.66 26.73
CA HIS A 6 -6.51 32.79 25.98
C HIS A 6 -5.37 33.64 25.38
N ARG A 7 -4.14 33.37 25.82
CA ARG A 7 -2.95 33.90 25.16
C ARG A 7 -2.72 33.12 23.87
N SER A 8 -2.77 33.83 22.75
CA SER A 8 -2.30 33.41 21.44
C SER A 8 -0.91 32.77 21.52
N SER A 9 -0.72 31.64 20.84
CA SER A 9 0.57 30.97 20.68
C SER A 9 1.62 31.92 20.11
N THR A 10 2.56 32.38 20.94
CA THR A 10 3.74 33.10 20.49
C THR A 10 4.69 32.13 19.79
N SER A 11 4.75 32.21 18.45
CA SER A 11 5.80 31.60 17.62
C SER A 11 7.18 31.94 18.20
N ARG A 12 7.95 30.90 18.52
CA ARG A 12 9.35 31.08 18.94
C ARG A 12 10.15 31.46 17.70
N ARG A 13 10.79 32.63 17.75
CA ARG A 13 11.60 33.18 16.65
C ARG A 13 12.85 32.33 16.46
N VAL A 14 13.02 31.71 15.30
CA VAL A 14 14.34 31.29 14.83
C VAL A 14 14.88 32.45 13.97
N SER A 15 16.11 32.91 14.24
CA SER A 15 16.76 34.07 13.61
C SER A 15 16.01 35.42 13.64
N GLY A 16 15.02 35.60 14.53
CA GLY A 16 14.34 36.90 14.72
C GLY A 16 13.17 37.18 13.76
N GLN A 17 12.90 36.32 12.78
CA GLN A 17 11.79 36.45 11.83
C GLN A 17 10.71 35.37 12.08
N PRO A 18 9.41 35.69 11.90
CA PRO A 18 8.32 34.72 12.12
C PRO A 18 8.27 33.64 11.04
N VAL A 19 8.07 32.38 11.44
CA VAL A 19 7.86 31.26 10.49
C VAL A 19 6.44 31.33 9.92
N LEU A 20 6.32 31.39 8.58
CA LEU A 20 5.06 31.58 7.87
C LEU A 20 4.45 30.26 7.40
N ARG A 21 4.01 29.41 8.34
CA ARG A 21 3.50 28.05 8.06
C ARG A 21 2.37 28.01 7.02
N HIS A 22 1.47 28.98 7.04
CA HIS A 22 0.32 29.08 6.13
C HIS A 22 0.71 29.11 4.64
N ARG A 23 1.95 29.50 4.30
CA ARG A 23 2.46 29.53 2.92
C ARG A 23 2.85 28.16 2.36
N THR A 24 2.80 27.12 3.17
CA THR A 24 3.07 25.74 2.75
C THR A 24 1.84 25.05 2.13
N ALA A 25 0.64 25.60 2.32
CA ALA A 25 -0.60 25.05 1.78
C ALA A 25 -0.62 25.13 0.24
N LEU A 26 -0.66 23.97 -0.41
CA LEU A 26 -0.68 23.81 -1.86
C LEU A 26 -2.12 23.72 -2.39
N VAL A 27 -2.38 24.34 -3.55
CA VAL A 27 -3.58 24.09 -4.36
C VAL A 27 -3.28 22.90 -5.27
N ARG A 28 -4.14 21.87 -5.25
CA ARG A 28 -3.98 20.65 -6.06
C ARG A 28 -5.32 20.24 -6.69
N GLN A 29 -5.24 19.56 -7.83
CA GLN A 29 -6.40 19.13 -8.63
C GLN A 29 -7.11 17.88 -8.06
N GLY A 30 -6.38 17.00 -7.35
CA GLY A 30 -6.94 15.78 -6.75
C GLY A 30 -6.74 15.70 -5.23
N LEU A 31 -7.29 14.67 -4.60
CA LEU A 31 -7.07 14.37 -3.18
C LEU A 31 -5.57 14.27 -2.85
N SER A 32 -5.20 14.56 -1.60
CA SER A 32 -3.84 14.25 -1.14
C SER A 32 -3.52 12.77 -1.34
N MET A 33 -2.24 12.44 -1.54
CA MET A 33 -1.80 11.04 -1.57
C MET A 33 -2.24 10.31 -0.28
N PRO A 34 -2.05 10.86 0.94
CA PRO A 34 -2.46 10.17 2.16
C PRO A 34 -3.99 9.96 2.28
N THR A 35 -4.79 10.94 1.90
CA THR A 35 -6.27 10.83 1.91
C THR A 35 -6.74 9.80 0.89
N LYS A 36 -6.19 9.83 -0.33
CA LYS A 36 -6.46 8.81 -1.35
C LYS A 36 -6.07 7.41 -0.87
N GLN A 37 -4.90 7.28 -0.23
CA GLN A 37 -4.42 6.01 0.30
C GLN A 37 -5.33 5.47 1.40
N ALA A 38 -5.80 6.33 2.31
CA ALA A 38 -6.72 5.93 3.39
C ALA A 38 -8.07 5.42 2.85
N LEU A 39 -8.57 6.00 1.76
CA LEU A 39 -9.76 5.50 1.05
C LEU A 39 -9.50 4.14 0.40
N LEU A 40 -8.39 4.00 -0.35
CA LEU A 40 -8.01 2.73 -0.99
C LEU A 40 -7.78 1.59 0.01
N ASP A 41 -7.27 1.93 1.20
CA ASP A 41 -7.05 1.01 2.30
C ASP A 41 -8.34 0.68 3.09
N GLY A 42 -9.48 1.30 2.74
CA GLY A 42 -10.75 1.12 3.46
C GLY A 42 -10.71 1.61 4.92
N VAL A 43 -9.76 2.49 5.26
CA VAL A 43 -9.62 3.09 6.59
C VAL A 43 -10.62 4.21 6.79
N ILE A 44 -10.92 4.93 5.71
CA ILE A 44 -12.01 5.89 5.63
C ILE A 44 -13.09 5.29 4.74
N GLN A 45 -14.30 5.20 5.25
CA GLN A 45 -15.48 4.66 4.58
C GLN A 45 -16.55 5.76 4.48
N THR A 46 -17.43 5.67 3.49
CA THR A 46 -18.43 6.71 3.14
C THR A 46 -19.37 7.07 4.29
N GLU A 47 -19.64 6.12 5.17
CA GLU A 47 -20.48 6.25 6.36
C GLU A 47 -19.80 6.98 7.54
N MET A 48 -18.49 7.24 7.43
CA MET A 48 -17.71 7.86 8.50
C MET A 48 -17.72 9.38 8.37
N SER A 49 -17.82 10.06 9.50
CA SER A 49 -17.53 11.48 9.62
C SER A 49 -16.02 11.73 9.60
N VAL A 50 -15.55 12.77 8.90
CA VAL A 50 -14.12 13.07 8.71
C VAL A 50 -13.79 14.50 9.15
N LEU A 51 -12.73 14.67 9.94
CA LEU A 51 -12.14 15.98 10.22
C LEU A 51 -10.78 16.10 9.53
N ASP A 52 -10.59 17.12 8.70
CA ASP A 52 -9.28 17.52 8.19
C ASP A 52 -8.65 18.58 9.12
N PHE A 53 -7.80 18.12 10.04
CA PHE A 53 -7.18 18.94 11.07
C PHE A 53 -5.85 19.52 10.56
N GLY A 54 -5.88 20.81 10.19
CA GLY A 54 -4.82 21.48 9.43
C GLY A 54 -5.06 21.42 7.92
N SER A 55 -6.33 21.55 7.51
CA SER A 55 -6.81 21.44 6.12
C SER A 55 -6.21 22.45 5.12
N GLY A 56 -5.48 23.47 5.60
CA GLY A 56 -4.95 24.53 4.77
C GLY A 56 -6.08 25.22 4.01
N ARG A 57 -6.00 25.22 2.68
CA ARG A 57 -7.01 25.85 1.81
C ARG A 57 -8.30 25.02 1.63
N GLY A 58 -8.44 23.88 2.29
CA GLY A 58 -9.69 23.09 2.27
C GLY A 58 -9.86 22.14 1.08
N GLY A 59 -8.85 21.94 0.23
CA GLY A 59 -9.04 21.16 -1.00
C GLY A 59 -9.45 19.69 -0.79
N ASP A 60 -8.93 19.01 0.24
CA ASP A 60 -9.38 17.63 0.54
C ASP A 60 -10.79 17.60 1.12
N VAL A 61 -11.16 18.62 1.89
CA VAL A 61 -12.52 18.80 2.42
C VAL A 61 -13.51 18.91 1.28
N GLU A 62 -13.30 19.84 0.35
CA GLU A 62 -14.19 20.05 -0.81
C GLU A 62 -14.38 18.77 -1.64
N ARG A 63 -13.29 18.03 -1.90
CA ARG A 63 -13.33 16.81 -2.72
C ARG A 63 -13.95 15.63 -2.00
N LEU A 64 -13.73 15.48 -0.70
CA LEU A 64 -14.41 14.42 0.05
C LEU A 64 -15.90 14.71 0.16
N GLN A 65 -16.29 15.97 0.36
CA GLN A 65 -17.70 16.39 0.34
C GLN A 65 -18.36 16.11 -1.01
N SER A 66 -17.68 16.38 -2.14
CA SER A 66 -18.21 16.05 -3.46
C SER A 66 -18.33 14.55 -3.74
N MET A 67 -17.61 13.72 -2.97
CA MET A 67 -17.74 12.26 -2.97
C MET A 67 -18.79 11.74 -1.98
N GLY A 68 -19.52 12.62 -1.28
CA GLY A 68 -20.61 12.27 -0.37
C GLY A 68 -20.21 12.01 1.08
N PHE A 69 -18.98 12.35 1.48
CA PHE A 69 -18.54 12.23 2.87
C PHE A 69 -19.00 13.42 3.72
N ASP A 70 -19.35 13.16 4.98
CA ASP A 70 -19.50 14.20 6.00
C ASP A 70 -18.12 14.66 6.47
N VAL A 71 -17.69 15.86 6.03
CA VAL A 71 -16.33 16.36 6.29
C VAL A 71 -16.32 17.78 6.85
N GLN A 72 -15.61 17.95 7.96
CA GLN A 72 -15.25 19.26 8.53
C GLN A 72 -13.78 19.59 8.26
N GLY A 73 -13.48 20.83 7.89
CA GLY A 73 -12.11 21.36 7.79
C GLY A 73 -11.79 22.32 8.93
N TRP A 74 -10.60 22.17 9.52
CA TRP A 74 -10.04 23.16 10.45
C TRP A 74 -8.63 23.56 10.05
N ASP A 75 -8.27 24.83 10.15
CA ASP A 75 -6.90 25.32 9.94
C ASP A 75 -6.69 26.61 10.76
N PRO A 76 -5.56 26.77 11.48
CA PRO A 76 -5.33 27.93 12.33
C PRO A 76 -5.26 29.27 11.58
N HIS A 77 -5.07 29.25 10.25
CA HIS A 77 -5.03 30.45 9.42
C HIS A 77 -6.24 30.56 8.49
N TRP A 78 -6.53 29.49 7.74
CA TRP A 78 -7.52 29.50 6.65
C TRP A 78 -8.96 29.21 7.10
N ALA A 79 -9.14 28.53 8.23
CA ALA A 79 -10.44 28.15 8.77
C ALA A 79 -10.46 28.27 10.31
N LYS A 80 -9.96 29.40 10.81
CA LYS A 80 -9.75 29.64 12.25
C LYS A 80 -11.05 29.75 13.06
N ASP A 81 -12.12 30.18 12.40
CA ASP A 81 -13.42 30.45 13.04
C ASP A 81 -14.24 29.16 13.18
N THR A 82 -13.84 28.07 12.50
CA THR A 82 -14.40 26.73 12.69
C THR A 82 -13.89 26.16 14.00
N VAL A 83 -14.80 25.64 14.84
CA VAL A 83 -14.41 24.89 16.05
C VAL A 83 -14.35 23.41 15.69
N PRO A 84 -13.19 22.74 15.78
CA PRO A 84 -13.07 21.34 15.42
C PRO A 84 -13.79 20.46 16.45
N THR A 85 -14.69 19.60 15.98
CA THR A 85 -15.43 18.63 16.83
C THR A 85 -14.93 17.22 16.61
N ARG A 86 -15.42 16.26 17.42
CA ARG A 86 -15.05 14.85 17.28
C ARG A 86 -15.66 14.26 16.00
N HIS A 87 -14.89 13.41 15.32
CA HIS A 87 -15.26 12.72 14.08
C HIS A 87 -14.70 11.30 14.10
N ASP A 88 -15.27 10.40 13.31
CA ASP A 88 -14.81 9.01 13.20
C ASP A 88 -13.35 8.94 12.75
N ALA A 89 -13.02 9.64 11.66
CA ALA A 89 -11.68 9.75 11.13
C ALA A 89 -11.13 11.17 11.24
N VAL A 90 -9.90 11.32 11.73
CA VAL A 90 -9.18 12.60 11.71
C VAL A 90 -7.98 12.48 10.78
N LEU A 91 -7.88 13.39 9.82
CA LEU A 91 -6.73 13.59 8.95
C LEU A 91 -5.79 14.62 9.60
N LEU A 92 -4.51 14.26 9.73
CA LEU A 92 -3.41 15.14 10.14
C LEU A 92 -2.34 15.09 9.05
N VAL A 93 -2.68 15.63 7.88
CA VAL A 93 -1.93 15.43 6.64
C VAL A 93 -0.96 16.57 6.38
N TYR A 94 0.34 16.27 6.41
CA TYR A 94 1.45 17.21 6.20
C TYR A 94 1.54 18.39 7.18
N VAL A 95 0.86 18.26 8.33
CA VAL A 95 0.84 19.30 9.37
C VAL A 95 2.08 19.24 10.25
N LEU A 96 2.51 18.05 10.67
CA LEU A 96 3.64 17.93 11.59
C LEU A 96 4.95 18.42 10.95
N ASN A 97 5.17 18.23 9.65
CA ASN A 97 6.39 18.70 8.99
C ASN A 97 6.54 20.23 8.95
N VAL A 98 5.51 21.01 9.23
CA VAL A 98 5.60 22.49 9.20
C VAL A 98 5.70 23.13 10.58
N ILE A 99 5.71 22.32 11.65
CA ILE A 99 5.78 22.80 13.03
C ILE A 99 7.23 22.65 13.55
N GLU A 100 7.87 23.78 13.81
CA GLU A 100 9.27 23.87 14.22
C GLU A 100 9.54 23.39 15.65
N ASP A 101 8.59 23.57 16.57
CA ASP A 101 8.74 23.15 17.97
C ASP A 101 8.30 21.67 18.14
N PRO A 102 9.19 20.75 18.56
CA PRO A 102 8.82 19.37 18.85
C PRO A 102 7.70 19.23 19.90
N ARG A 103 7.62 20.13 20.89
CA ARG A 103 6.58 20.09 21.91
C ARG A 103 5.22 20.42 21.30
N GLU A 104 5.17 21.46 20.46
CA GLU A 104 3.95 21.84 19.73
C GLU A 104 3.50 20.74 18.76
N ARG A 105 4.43 20.01 18.13
CA ARG A 105 4.09 18.82 17.33
C ARG A 105 3.39 17.75 18.16
N ASN A 106 3.93 17.43 19.33
CA ASN A 106 3.32 16.46 20.23
C ASN A 106 1.93 16.94 20.67
N ASP A 107 1.77 18.21 21.03
CA ASP A 107 0.48 18.76 21.46
C ASP A 107 -0.54 18.79 20.32
N THR A 108 -0.12 19.14 19.11
CA THR A 108 -0.96 19.10 17.90
C THR A 108 -1.44 17.68 17.63
N LEU A 109 -0.53 16.71 17.69
CA LEU A 109 -0.85 15.30 17.50
C LEU A 109 -1.80 14.77 18.59
N ARG A 110 -1.59 15.13 19.86
CA ARG A 110 -2.52 14.79 20.96
C ARG A 110 -3.91 15.35 20.74
N ARG A 111 -4.01 16.61 20.31
CA ARG A 111 -5.29 17.27 20.01
C ARG A 111 -6.02 16.58 18.87
N ALA A 112 -5.33 16.30 17.76
CA ALA A 112 -5.92 15.54 16.64
C ALA A 112 -6.39 14.15 17.10
N TRP A 113 -5.62 13.45 17.94
CA TRP A 113 -6.01 12.15 18.49
C TRP A 113 -7.22 12.19 19.42
N ALA A 114 -7.39 13.28 20.17
CA ALA A 114 -8.54 13.47 21.07
C ALA A 114 -9.84 13.73 20.29
N LEU A 115 -9.73 14.22 19.05
CA LEU A 115 -10.85 14.48 18.14
C LEU A 115 -11.23 13.26 17.30
N ALA A 116 -10.41 12.21 17.27
CA ALA A 116 -10.71 10.98 16.56
C ALA A 116 -11.52 10.02 17.44
N ASP A 117 -12.64 9.51 16.92
CA ASP A 117 -13.44 8.47 17.57
C ASP A 117 -13.01 7.06 17.16
N GLN A 118 -12.49 6.89 15.94
CA GLN A 118 -12.08 5.60 15.40
C GLN A 118 -10.61 5.58 14.98
N VAL A 119 -10.19 6.50 14.12
CA VAL A 119 -8.85 6.46 13.52
C VAL A 119 -8.27 7.86 13.31
N LEU A 120 -6.98 7.98 13.55
CA LEU A 120 -6.18 9.14 13.18
C LEU A 120 -5.21 8.76 12.06
N ILE A 121 -5.25 9.51 10.96
CA ILE A 121 -4.39 9.34 9.80
C ILE A 121 -3.34 10.45 9.85
N VAL A 122 -2.08 10.09 10.09
CA VAL A 122 -0.97 11.03 10.18
C VAL A 122 -0.07 10.88 8.97
N SER A 123 0.26 11.99 8.31
CA SER A 123 1.26 11.97 7.23
C SER A 123 2.26 13.10 7.30
N THR A 124 3.48 12.83 6.88
CA THR A 124 4.57 13.80 6.81
C THR A 124 5.40 13.64 5.55
N ARG A 125 6.14 14.68 5.20
CA ARG A 125 7.17 14.62 4.16
C ARG A 125 8.35 13.74 4.59
N LEU A 126 8.93 13.03 3.63
CA LEU A 126 9.93 11.99 3.89
C LEU A 126 11.36 12.48 3.71
N SER A 127 12.30 11.91 4.47
CA SER A 127 13.71 12.31 4.46
C SER A 127 14.38 12.19 3.09
N TRP A 128 13.91 11.31 2.21
CA TRP A 128 14.44 11.18 0.85
C TRP A 128 14.05 12.32 -0.08
N GLU A 129 13.08 13.16 0.30
CA GLU A 129 12.74 14.37 -0.43
C GLU A 129 13.71 15.54 -0.13
N ARG A 130 14.79 15.29 0.62
CA ARG A 130 15.77 16.32 1.00
C ARG A 130 16.29 17.13 -0.18
N HIS A 131 16.54 16.49 -1.32
CA HIS A 131 17.00 17.14 -2.55
C HIS A 131 16.00 18.18 -3.09
N LYS A 132 14.70 18.04 -2.77
CA LYS A 132 13.64 18.99 -3.16
C LYS A 132 13.54 20.19 -2.21
N LEU A 133 14.38 20.28 -1.18
CA LEU A 133 14.31 21.32 -0.16
C LEU A 133 15.59 22.16 -0.14
N THR A 134 15.43 23.44 -0.49
CA THR A 134 16.48 24.45 -0.39
C THR A 134 16.18 25.38 0.78
N GLY A 135 17.17 25.60 1.65
CA GLY A 135 17.01 26.45 2.82
C GLY A 135 18.15 26.28 3.83
N THR A 136 18.08 27.03 4.93
CA THR A 136 19.04 26.96 6.02
C THR A 136 18.59 25.94 7.08
N PRO A 137 19.51 25.17 7.68
CA PRO A 137 19.20 24.36 8.86
C PRO A 137 18.60 25.23 9.97
N SER A 138 17.50 24.76 10.57
CA SER A 138 16.79 25.47 11.63
C SER A 138 16.19 24.43 12.57
N ALA A 139 16.51 24.49 13.86
CA ALA A 139 16.14 23.44 14.82
C ALA A 139 16.48 22.03 14.28
N ASP A 140 15.47 21.18 14.09
CA ASP A 140 15.58 19.83 13.54
C ASP A 140 15.02 19.70 12.11
N GLY A 141 14.85 20.83 11.43
CA GLY A 141 14.34 20.90 10.07
C GLY A 141 15.07 21.94 9.23
N THR A 142 14.37 22.52 8.28
CA THR A 142 14.94 23.48 7.32
C THR A 142 14.00 24.65 7.12
N LEU A 143 14.56 25.86 7.26
CA LEU A 143 13.88 27.11 6.96
C LEU A 143 14.15 27.48 5.50
N THR A 144 13.10 27.49 4.71
CA THR A 144 13.16 27.82 3.27
C THR A 144 13.29 29.32 3.05
N SER A 145 13.70 29.72 1.84
CA SER A 145 13.73 31.13 1.42
C SER A 145 12.38 31.84 1.50
N ARG A 146 11.27 31.09 1.48
CA ARG A 146 9.90 31.61 1.67
C ARG A 146 9.52 31.81 3.15
N GLN A 147 10.47 31.66 4.07
CA GLN A 147 10.27 31.68 5.53
C GLN A 147 9.30 30.60 6.02
N THR A 148 9.25 29.47 5.33
CA THR A 148 8.48 28.28 5.78
C THR A 148 9.42 27.23 6.36
N PHE A 149 8.99 26.56 7.43
CA PHE A 149 9.73 25.46 8.05
C PHE A 149 9.31 24.12 7.47
N GLN A 150 10.27 23.21 7.30
CA GLN A 150 10.05 21.84 6.85
C GLN A 150 10.94 20.86 7.64
N ARG A 151 10.33 19.98 8.44
CA ARG A 151 10.96 18.79 9.01
C ARG A 151 10.58 17.57 8.17
N LEU A 152 11.59 16.82 7.75
CA LEU A 152 11.39 15.54 7.07
C LEU A 152 11.49 14.39 8.07
N PHE A 153 10.80 13.29 7.79
CA PHE A 153 10.76 12.12 8.67
C PHE A 153 11.21 10.86 7.94
N ARG A 154 11.80 9.93 8.69
CA ARG A 154 11.89 8.52 8.26
C ARG A 154 10.56 7.81 8.58
N PRO A 155 10.16 6.76 7.82
CA PRO A 155 8.92 6.02 8.10
C PRO A 155 8.83 5.50 9.54
N ARG A 156 9.90 4.89 10.05
CA ARG A 156 9.99 4.41 11.42
C ARG A 156 9.87 5.55 12.44
N GLU A 157 10.58 6.65 12.22
CA GLU A 157 10.54 7.83 13.09
C GLU A 157 9.13 8.42 13.21
N LEU A 158 8.39 8.51 12.10
CA LEU A 158 7.00 8.95 12.13
C LEU A 158 6.13 8.00 12.95
N ARG A 159 6.27 6.68 12.74
CA ARG A 159 5.51 5.68 13.50
C ARG A 159 5.80 5.79 15.00
N ASP A 160 7.07 5.81 15.38
CA ASP A 160 7.51 5.87 16.78
C ASP A 160 6.99 7.15 17.46
N LEU A 161 6.96 8.29 16.74
CA LEU A 161 6.34 9.52 17.22
C LEU A 161 4.83 9.35 17.46
N VAL A 162 4.10 8.75 16.51
CA VAL A 162 2.66 8.55 16.64
C VAL A 162 2.34 7.61 17.80
N GLU A 163 3.05 6.49 17.92
CA GLU A 163 2.88 5.52 19.00
C GLU A 163 3.18 6.12 20.37
N SER A 164 4.30 6.83 20.51
CA SER A 164 4.69 7.42 21.80
C SER A 164 3.74 8.51 22.28
N VAL A 165 3.10 9.24 21.36
CA VAL A 165 2.17 10.32 21.73
C VAL A 165 0.75 9.80 21.96
N THR A 166 0.27 8.86 21.15
CA THR A 166 -1.11 8.38 21.21
C THR A 166 -1.30 7.18 22.13
N GLY A 167 -0.23 6.41 22.39
CA GLY A 167 -0.29 5.10 23.07
C GLY A 167 -1.03 4.02 22.25
N ALA A 168 -1.44 4.33 21.02
CA ALA A 168 -2.23 3.44 20.18
C ALA A 168 -1.34 2.49 19.38
N ARG A 169 -1.89 1.33 19.03
CA ARG A 169 -1.31 0.47 18.00
C ARG A 169 -1.46 1.14 16.63
N THR A 170 -0.40 1.13 15.85
CA THR A 170 -0.41 1.74 14.53
C THR A 170 -0.31 0.72 13.40
N ALA A 171 -0.56 1.19 12.18
CA ALA A 171 -0.20 0.49 10.96
C ALA A 171 0.36 1.47 9.93
N ALA A 172 1.29 1.01 9.09
CA ALA A 172 1.80 1.79 7.97
C ALA A 172 0.87 1.61 6.75
N GLY A 173 0.28 2.70 6.26
CA GLY A 173 -0.52 2.68 5.02
C GLY A 173 0.37 2.72 3.78
N ALA A 174 1.25 3.72 3.76
CA ALA A 174 2.29 3.95 2.78
C ALA A 174 3.50 4.60 3.48
N PRO A 175 4.67 4.72 2.84
CA PRO A 175 5.76 5.44 3.45
C PRO A 175 5.35 6.87 3.77
N GLY A 176 5.57 7.28 5.03
CA GLY A 176 5.16 8.59 5.52
C GLY A 176 3.66 8.72 5.80
N VAL A 177 2.91 7.61 5.86
CA VAL A 177 1.50 7.56 6.25
C VAL A 177 1.32 6.51 7.35
N VAL A 178 0.87 6.94 8.52
CA VAL A 178 0.62 6.10 9.70
C VAL A 178 -0.83 6.23 10.12
N TYR A 179 -1.48 5.09 10.32
CA TYR A 179 -2.83 5.00 10.89
C TYR A 179 -2.72 4.61 12.36
N ALA A 180 -3.31 5.41 13.25
CA ALA A 180 -3.46 5.09 14.68
C ALA A 180 -4.93 4.75 14.97
N PHE A 181 -5.19 3.56 15.51
CA PHE A 181 -6.55 3.05 15.70
C PHE A 181 -6.97 3.06 17.17
N LYS A 182 -8.20 3.49 17.45
CA LYS A 182 -8.81 3.43 18.80
C LYS A 182 -9.18 2.00 19.17
N SER A 183 -9.47 1.16 18.18
CA SER A 183 -9.84 -0.24 18.36
C SER A 183 -8.94 -1.18 17.55
N GLU A 184 -8.52 -2.26 18.20
CA GLU A 184 -7.78 -3.34 17.52
C GLU A 184 -8.62 -3.95 16.39
N ARG A 185 -9.94 -4.00 16.53
CA ARG A 185 -10.85 -4.50 15.49
C ARG A 185 -10.73 -3.70 14.19
N GLN A 186 -10.58 -2.38 14.26
CA GLN A 186 -10.40 -1.54 13.06
C GLN A 186 -9.03 -1.77 12.42
N ARG A 187 -7.97 -1.85 13.23
CA ARG A 187 -6.63 -2.17 12.74
C ARG A 187 -6.59 -3.53 12.03
N LEU A 188 -7.26 -4.54 12.60
CA LEU A 188 -7.36 -5.87 12.00
C LEU A 188 -8.24 -5.89 10.75
N ARG A 189 -9.30 -5.06 10.67
CA ARG A 189 -10.08 -4.87 9.42
C ARG A 189 -9.20 -4.30 8.31
N PHE A 190 -8.43 -3.25 8.59
CA PHE A 190 -7.44 -2.72 7.65
C PHE A 190 -6.46 -3.80 7.20
N LEU A 191 -5.91 -4.57 8.14
CA LEU A 191 -4.94 -5.61 7.80
C LEU A 191 -5.54 -6.74 6.95
N ALA A 192 -6.76 -7.17 7.27
CA ALA A 192 -7.49 -8.16 6.49
C ALA A 192 -7.76 -7.65 5.06
N HIS A 193 -8.18 -6.40 4.92
CA HIS A 193 -8.34 -5.74 3.62
C HIS A 193 -7.05 -5.74 2.81
N ARG A 194 -5.90 -5.45 3.43
CA ARG A 194 -4.59 -5.47 2.75
C ARG A 194 -4.14 -6.85 2.29
N VAL A 195 -4.54 -7.91 3.00
CA VAL A 195 -4.11 -9.29 2.73
C VAL A 195 -5.01 -9.98 1.71
N ALA A 196 -6.33 -9.88 1.90
CA ALA A 196 -7.32 -10.60 1.11
C ALA A 196 -7.97 -9.73 0.01
N GLY A 197 -7.79 -8.41 0.07
CA GLY A 197 -8.51 -7.44 -0.76
C GLY A 197 -9.95 -7.22 -0.29
N GLN A 198 -10.63 -6.26 -0.93
CA GLN A 198 -12.08 -6.13 -0.85
C GLN A 198 -12.71 -7.15 -1.79
N GLY A 199 -13.51 -8.07 -1.25
CA GLY A 199 -14.34 -8.93 -2.07
C GLY A 199 -15.45 -8.10 -2.71
N VAL A 200 -15.27 -7.70 -3.97
CA VAL A 200 -16.33 -7.06 -4.74
C VAL A 200 -17.37 -8.12 -5.06
N TRP A 201 -18.63 -7.87 -4.69
CA TRP A 201 -19.76 -8.68 -5.11
C TRP A 201 -20.14 -8.31 -6.53
N LEU A 202 -20.56 -9.29 -7.33
CA LEU A 202 -21.23 -8.97 -8.59
C LEU A 202 -22.50 -8.18 -8.27
N THR A 203 -22.76 -7.13 -9.03
CA THR A 203 -23.98 -6.33 -8.92
C THR A 203 -25.09 -6.98 -9.73
N GLY A 204 -26.33 -6.82 -9.27
CA GLY A 204 -27.51 -7.38 -9.93
C GLY A 204 -28.74 -6.52 -9.67
N GLU A 205 -29.69 -6.59 -10.60
CA GLU A 205 -30.97 -5.86 -10.55
C GLU A 205 -32.17 -6.81 -10.40
N ASP A 206 -31.95 -8.11 -10.51
CA ASP A 206 -32.98 -9.14 -10.47
C ASP A 206 -32.54 -10.37 -9.64
N GLU A 207 -33.48 -11.30 -9.43
CA GLU A 207 -33.23 -12.52 -8.64
C GLU A 207 -32.12 -13.40 -9.25
N ALA A 208 -32.05 -13.48 -10.58
CA ALA A 208 -31.08 -14.33 -11.28
C ALA A 208 -29.64 -13.80 -11.13
N SER A 209 -29.45 -12.49 -11.29
CA SER A 209 -28.16 -11.82 -11.09
C SER A 209 -27.75 -11.81 -9.60
N ALA A 210 -28.71 -11.69 -8.68
CA ALA A 210 -28.44 -11.86 -7.25
C ALA A 210 -27.99 -13.29 -6.93
N LEU A 211 -28.63 -14.32 -7.49
CA LEU A 211 -28.20 -15.71 -7.36
C LEU A 211 -26.79 -15.92 -7.93
N ALA A 212 -26.50 -15.36 -9.11
CA ALA A 212 -25.18 -15.42 -9.73
C ALA A 212 -24.10 -14.76 -8.86
N ALA A 213 -24.42 -13.64 -8.20
CA ALA A 213 -23.51 -12.99 -7.25
C ALA A 213 -23.20 -13.88 -6.03
N VAL A 214 -24.19 -14.62 -5.51
CA VAL A 214 -23.99 -15.57 -4.41
C VAL A 214 -23.19 -16.80 -4.87
N ILE A 215 -23.41 -17.29 -6.10
CA ILE A 215 -22.61 -18.37 -6.71
C ILE A 215 -21.15 -17.93 -6.83
N ASP A 216 -20.89 -16.75 -7.40
CA ASP A 216 -19.54 -16.20 -7.52
C ASP A 216 -18.86 -16.02 -6.16
N TYR A 217 -19.58 -15.52 -5.13
CA TYR A 217 -19.05 -15.47 -3.77
C TYR A 217 -18.68 -16.87 -3.27
N PHE A 218 -19.56 -17.86 -3.44
CA PHE A 218 -19.33 -19.23 -3.00
C PHE A 218 -18.11 -19.85 -3.69
N GLU A 219 -17.98 -19.66 -5.01
CA GLU A 219 -16.83 -20.10 -5.79
C GLU A 219 -15.53 -19.45 -5.30
N ARG A 220 -15.52 -18.12 -5.09
CA ARG A 220 -14.30 -17.39 -4.68
C ARG A 220 -13.87 -17.66 -3.24
N ARG A 221 -14.82 -17.93 -2.35
CA ARG A 221 -14.56 -18.08 -0.90
C ARG A 221 -14.50 -19.53 -0.45
N GLY A 222 -15.03 -20.46 -1.24
CA GLY A 222 -15.14 -21.87 -0.88
C GLY A 222 -16.11 -22.16 0.28
N ARG A 223 -16.96 -21.19 0.63
CA ARG A 223 -18.00 -21.27 1.64
C ARG A 223 -19.16 -20.34 1.31
N LEU A 224 -20.36 -20.69 1.76
CA LEU A 224 -21.53 -19.82 1.61
C LEU A 224 -21.37 -18.53 2.44
N PRO A 225 -21.95 -17.42 2.00
CA PRO A 225 -21.97 -16.17 2.77
C PRO A 225 -22.87 -16.30 4.01
N ALA A 226 -22.46 -15.69 5.11
CA ALA A 226 -23.36 -15.44 6.25
C ALA A 226 -24.34 -14.31 5.92
N ILE A 227 -25.44 -14.19 6.67
CA ILE A 227 -26.48 -13.19 6.38
C ILE A 227 -25.93 -11.75 6.46
N GLU A 228 -24.99 -11.51 7.38
CA GLU A 228 -24.33 -10.21 7.58
C GLU A 228 -23.28 -9.89 6.50
N GLU A 229 -22.94 -10.85 5.62
CA GLU A 229 -22.03 -10.62 4.50
C GLU A 229 -22.76 -10.24 3.21
N TYR A 230 -24.09 -10.40 3.16
CA TYR A 230 -24.87 -10.00 1.99
C TYR A 230 -24.86 -8.47 1.85
N PRO A 231 -24.59 -7.94 0.64
CA PRO A 231 -24.84 -6.55 0.35
C PRO A 231 -26.32 -6.20 0.51
N ASP A 232 -26.61 -5.02 1.08
CA ASP A 232 -27.97 -4.55 1.35
C ASP A 232 -28.86 -4.55 0.10
N HIS A 233 -28.28 -4.28 -1.07
CA HIS A 233 -29.03 -4.24 -2.35
C HIS A 233 -29.41 -5.64 -2.87
N LEU A 234 -28.72 -6.71 -2.46
CA LEU A 234 -29.04 -8.07 -2.90
C LEU A 234 -30.14 -8.71 -2.05
N LEU A 235 -30.26 -8.33 -0.78
CA LEU A 235 -31.24 -8.92 0.14
C LEU A 235 -32.70 -8.80 -0.36
N PRO A 236 -33.18 -7.65 -0.87
CA PRO A 236 -34.53 -7.53 -1.41
C PRO A 236 -34.79 -8.40 -2.64
N LEU A 237 -33.76 -8.69 -3.46
CA LEU A 237 -33.87 -9.48 -4.68
C LEU A 237 -34.07 -10.97 -4.39
N LEU A 238 -33.53 -11.45 -3.26
CA LEU A 238 -33.59 -12.85 -2.83
C LEU A 238 -34.73 -13.15 -1.85
N ARG A 239 -35.58 -12.16 -1.53
CA ARG A 239 -36.60 -12.27 -0.46
C ARG A 239 -37.61 -13.41 -0.65
N HIS A 240 -37.87 -13.79 -1.90
CA HIS A 240 -38.85 -14.83 -2.24
C HIS A 240 -38.25 -16.24 -2.25
N VAL A 241 -36.91 -16.35 -2.26
CA VAL A 241 -36.21 -17.63 -2.26
C VAL A 241 -35.97 -18.08 -0.82
N ARG A 242 -36.52 -19.23 -0.44
CA ARG A 242 -36.28 -19.79 0.90
C ARG A 242 -34.80 -20.14 1.07
N GLN A 243 -34.22 -19.96 2.26
CA GLN A 243 -32.78 -20.21 2.48
C GLN A 243 -32.32 -21.63 2.08
N GLY A 244 -33.13 -22.66 2.33
CA GLY A 244 -32.81 -24.04 1.93
C GLY A 244 -32.77 -24.23 0.41
N GLU A 245 -33.66 -23.54 -0.31
CA GLU A 245 -33.70 -23.53 -1.77
C GLU A 245 -32.54 -22.74 -2.35
N LEU A 246 -32.27 -21.53 -1.83
CA LEU A 246 -31.12 -20.73 -2.21
C LEU A 246 -29.82 -21.51 -2.07
N ARG A 247 -29.62 -22.17 -0.92
CA ARG A 247 -28.46 -23.04 -0.68
C ARG A 247 -28.32 -24.14 -1.73
N ARG A 248 -29.43 -24.79 -2.09
CA ARG A 248 -29.43 -25.85 -3.11
C ARG A 248 -29.05 -25.29 -4.48
N LEU A 249 -29.66 -24.17 -4.89
CA LEU A 249 -29.39 -23.52 -6.18
C LEU A 249 -27.93 -23.07 -6.29
N VAL A 250 -27.39 -22.47 -5.23
CA VAL A 250 -25.98 -22.02 -5.20
C VAL A 250 -25.02 -23.20 -5.32
N ILE A 251 -25.25 -24.28 -4.58
CA ILE A 251 -24.39 -25.48 -4.65
C ILE A 251 -24.47 -26.14 -6.02
N GLN A 252 -25.65 -26.18 -6.64
CA GLN A 252 -25.84 -26.78 -7.97
C GLN A 252 -25.28 -25.91 -9.10
N GLY A 253 -25.32 -24.58 -8.95
CA GLY A 253 -24.85 -23.63 -9.94
C GLY A 253 -23.34 -23.35 -9.90
N ALA A 254 -22.67 -23.66 -8.79
CA ALA A 254 -21.23 -23.45 -8.64
C ALA A 254 -20.39 -24.58 -9.22
N ALA A 255 -19.30 -24.23 -9.89
CA ALA A 255 -18.32 -25.18 -10.38
C ALA A 255 -17.47 -25.74 -9.21
N PRO A 256 -17.47 -27.07 -8.95
CA PRO A 256 -16.80 -27.65 -7.80
C PRO A 256 -15.31 -27.33 -7.70
N GLU A 257 -14.60 -27.29 -8.84
CA GLU A 257 -13.19 -26.97 -8.91
C GLU A 257 -12.89 -25.51 -8.55
N ARG A 258 -13.83 -24.58 -8.80
CA ARG A 258 -13.67 -23.18 -8.40
C ARG A 258 -13.89 -23.03 -6.90
N VAL A 259 -14.90 -23.70 -6.34
CA VAL A 259 -15.16 -23.74 -4.89
C VAL A 259 -13.93 -24.26 -4.13
N GLU A 260 -13.30 -25.33 -4.60
CA GLU A 260 -12.09 -25.88 -3.94
C GLU A 260 -10.89 -24.93 -4.04
N ARG A 261 -10.70 -24.26 -5.18
CA ARG A 261 -9.68 -23.19 -5.32
C ARG A 261 -9.98 -22.03 -4.37
N GLY A 262 -11.24 -21.62 -4.25
CA GLY A 262 -11.68 -20.58 -3.32
C GLY A 262 -11.42 -20.95 -1.87
N ARG A 263 -11.71 -22.20 -1.49
CA ARG A 263 -11.42 -22.74 -0.14
C ARG A 263 -9.92 -22.71 0.14
N THR A 264 -9.11 -23.17 -0.81
CA THR A 264 -7.64 -23.12 -0.69
C THR A 264 -7.16 -21.68 -0.54
N LYS A 265 -7.67 -20.74 -1.34
CA LYS A 265 -7.34 -19.31 -1.23
C LYS A 265 -7.73 -18.74 0.13
N ALA A 266 -8.94 -19.03 0.64
CA ALA A 266 -9.40 -18.57 1.95
C ALA A 266 -8.50 -19.10 3.09
N ILE A 267 -8.06 -20.36 3.03
CA ILE A 267 -7.07 -20.92 3.95
C ILE A 267 -5.77 -20.12 3.90
N LEU A 268 -5.21 -19.92 2.71
CA LEU A 268 -3.92 -19.25 2.55
C LEU A 268 -3.98 -17.78 2.96
N ASP A 269 -5.04 -17.06 2.61
CA ASP A 269 -5.24 -15.66 3.00
C ASP A 269 -5.48 -15.52 4.52
N THR A 270 -6.19 -16.46 5.15
CA THR A 270 -6.35 -16.50 6.62
C THR A 270 -5.00 -16.74 7.31
N LEU A 271 -4.19 -17.68 6.81
CA LEU A 271 -2.86 -17.95 7.36
C LEU A 271 -1.90 -16.76 7.16
N LEU A 272 -1.96 -16.13 5.99
CA LEU A 272 -1.20 -14.91 5.70
C LEU A 272 -1.61 -13.79 6.67
N PHE A 273 -2.90 -13.55 6.85
CA PHE A 273 -3.43 -12.56 7.78
C PHE A 273 -2.96 -12.82 9.23
N LEU A 274 -3.06 -14.06 9.71
CA LEU A 274 -2.61 -14.42 11.06
C LEU A 274 -1.09 -14.30 11.22
N GLY A 275 -0.34 -14.65 10.17
CA GLY A 275 1.12 -14.53 10.13
C GLY A 275 1.57 -13.08 10.19
N VAL A 276 0.95 -12.20 9.40
CA VAL A 276 1.26 -10.75 9.42
C VAL A 276 0.82 -10.12 10.74
N SER A 277 -0.35 -10.50 11.28
CA SER A 277 -0.85 -9.99 12.57
C SER A 277 0.12 -10.28 13.72
N ALA A 278 0.83 -11.41 13.68
CA ALA A 278 1.77 -11.82 14.73
C ALA A 278 2.92 -10.82 14.95
N PHE A 279 3.27 -9.99 13.97
CA PHE A 279 4.33 -8.98 14.09
C PHE A 279 4.03 -7.91 15.14
N VAL A 280 2.75 -7.57 15.31
CA VAL A 280 2.29 -6.59 16.31
C VAL A 280 1.74 -7.30 17.56
N GLY A 281 1.32 -8.55 17.39
CA GLY A 281 0.82 -9.42 18.44
C GLY A 281 -0.39 -10.21 17.98
N ARG A 282 -0.52 -11.45 18.47
CA ARG A 282 -1.63 -12.32 18.07
C ARG A 282 -2.97 -11.74 18.55
N PRO A 283 -3.95 -11.54 17.65
CA PRO A 283 -5.26 -11.02 18.04
C PRO A 283 -6.06 -12.07 18.81
N LYS A 284 -7.07 -11.63 19.57
CA LYS A 284 -8.08 -12.53 20.13
C LYS A 284 -9.11 -12.89 19.05
N PRO A 285 -9.73 -14.09 19.08
CA PRO A 285 -10.77 -14.45 18.13
C PRO A 285 -11.91 -13.44 18.02
N SER A 286 -12.31 -12.82 19.14
CA SER A 286 -13.38 -11.82 19.20
C SER A 286 -13.03 -10.48 18.56
N GLU A 287 -11.73 -10.20 18.36
CA GLU A 287 -11.25 -8.96 17.73
C GLU A 287 -11.17 -9.09 16.21
N LEU A 288 -11.21 -10.32 15.69
CA LEU A 288 -11.07 -10.59 14.26
C LEU A 288 -12.26 -10.02 13.47
N PRO A 289 -12.04 -9.54 12.24
CA PRO A 289 -13.13 -9.21 11.32
C PRO A 289 -14.06 -10.41 11.10
N LEU A 290 -15.36 -10.15 10.92
CA LEU A 290 -16.38 -11.20 10.77
C LEU A 290 -16.02 -12.19 9.65
N SER A 291 -15.59 -11.71 8.49
CA SER A 291 -15.20 -12.54 7.36
C SER A 291 -14.08 -13.53 7.72
N VAL A 292 -13.08 -13.10 8.49
CA VAL A 292 -11.98 -13.95 8.97
C VAL A 292 -12.48 -14.95 10.02
N GLN A 293 -13.38 -14.54 10.91
CA GLN A 293 -14.00 -15.49 11.87
C GLN A 293 -14.76 -16.61 11.15
N LEU A 294 -15.48 -16.27 10.09
CA LEU A 294 -16.24 -17.23 9.30
C LEU A 294 -15.32 -18.14 8.48
N ASP A 295 -14.25 -17.61 7.90
CA ASP A 295 -13.22 -18.42 7.21
C ASP A 295 -12.55 -19.41 8.17
N LEU A 296 -12.23 -18.96 9.40
CA LEU A 296 -11.67 -19.80 10.44
C LEU A 296 -12.60 -20.99 10.77
N ARG A 297 -13.89 -20.72 10.98
CA ARG A 297 -14.88 -21.77 11.26
C ARG A 297 -15.06 -22.74 10.10
N ALA A 298 -14.98 -22.25 8.86
CA ALA A 298 -15.21 -23.08 7.67
C ALA A 298 -14.00 -23.93 7.29
N CYS A 299 -12.78 -23.46 7.58
CA CYS A 299 -11.55 -24.00 6.99
C CYS A 299 -10.56 -24.61 7.97
N PHE A 300 -10.77 -24.45 9.29
CA PHE A 300 -9.83 -24.89 10.31
C PHE A 300 -10.55 -25.56 11.48
N ASP A 301 -9.88 -26.52 12.13
CA ASP A 301 -10.44 -27.23 13.29
C ASP A 301 -10.60 -26.31 14.50
N SER A 302 -9.66 -25.36 14.68
CA SER A 302 -9.71 -24.37 15.74
C SER A 302 -8.85 -23.15 15.43
N TYR A 303 -9.11 -22.05 16.14
CA TYR A 303 -8.24 -20.86 16.09
C TYR A 303 -6.79 -21.17 16.47
N ARG A 304 -6.58 -22.05 17.46
CA ARG A 304 -5.25 -22.46 17.92
C ARG A 304 -4.49 -23.20 16.83
N GLU A 305 -5.17 -24.09 16.11
CA GLU A 305 -4.60 -24.84 14.97
C GLU A 305 -4.19 -23.87 13.85
N ALA A 306 -5.08 -22.94 13.47
CA ALA A 306 -4.79 -21.92 12.46
C ALA A 306 -3.58 -21.05 12.84
N CYS A 307 -3.48 -20.64 14.10
CA CYS A 307 -2.32 -19.90 14.61
C CYS A 307 -1.03 -20.72 14.51
N ALA A 308 -1.05 -22.00 14.91
CA ALA A 308 0.11 -22.87 14.81
C ALA A 308 0.56 -23.07 13.36
N ARG A 309 -0.38 -23.16 12.41
CA ARG A 309 -0.06 -23.17 10.97
C ARG A 309 0.59 -21.88 10.50
N ALA A 310 0.10 -20.73 10.94
CA ALA A 310 0.69 -19.42 10.61
C ALA A 310 2.10 -19.29 11.21
N ASP A 311 2.33 -19.78 12.42
CA ASP A 311 3.67 -19.82 13.04
C ASP A 311 4.64 -20.68 12.27
N ARG A 312 4.20 -21.85 11.77
CA ARG A 312 5.01 -22.67 10.89
C ARG A 312 5.43 -21.92 9.61
N LEU A 313 4.58 -21.06 9.04
CA LEU A 313 4.95 -20.21 7.90
C LEU A 313 6.01 -19.16 8.27
N LEU A 314 5.89 -18.53 9.44
CA LEU A 314 6.88 -17.58 9.94
C LEU A 314 8.24 -18.23 10.24
N LEU A 315 8.22 -19.44 10.80
CA LEU A 315 9.45 -20.21 11.02
C LEU A 315 10.12 -20.59 9.69
N LYS A 316 9.32 -21.01 8.71
CA LYS A 316 9.79 -21.29 7.34
C LYS A 316 10.42 -20.08 6.66
N LEU A 317 9.99 -18.86 6.99
CA LEU A 317 10.65 -17.66 6.47
C LEU A 317 12.09 -17.54 6.95
N ARG A 318 12.45 -18.08 8.11
CA ARG A 318 13.82 -18.06 8.64
C ARG A 318 14.73 -19.13 8.02
N ASP A 319 14.16 -20.08 7.29
CA ASP A 319 14.90 -21.13 6.61
C ASP A 319 15.23 -20.70 5.17
N ASP A 320 16.50 -20.42 4.95
CA ASP A 320 17.05 -20.01 3.67
C ASP A 320 16.80 -21.05 2.57
N SER A 321 16.98 -22.34 2.87
CA SER A 321 16.76 -23.42 1.90
C SER A 321 15.28 -23.48 1.48
N TYR A 322 14.37 -23.32 2.44
CA TYR A 322 12.93 -23.31 2.19
C TYR A 322 12.50 -22.11 1.35
N VAL A 323 12.94 -20.90 1.72
CA VAL A 323 12.64 -19.67 0.98
C VAL A 323 13.14 -19.78 -0.46
N ARG A 324 14.36 -20.29 -0.66
CA ARG A 324 14.92 -20.50 -2.01
C ARG A 324 14.15 -21.55 -2.79
N GLY A 325 13.71 -22.63 -2.14
CA GLY A 325 12.83 -23.63 -2.75
C GLY A 325 11.48 -23.05 -3.17
N ALA A 326 10.87 -22.19 -2.34
CA ALA A 326 9.64 -21.48 -2.68
C ALA A 326 9.85 -20.52 -3.85
N MET A 327 10.96 -19.79 -3.89
CA MET A 327 11.29 -18.88 -4.99
C MET A 327 11.45 -19.61 -6.34
N ARG A 328 12.03 -20.82 -6.35
CA ARG A 328 12.17 -21.64 -7.57
C ARG A 328 10.83 -22.08 -8.16
N ASN A 329 9.81 -22.23 -7.31
CA ASN A 329 8.47 -22.64 -7.70
C ASN A 329 7.48 -21.46 -7.74
N SER A 330 7.99 -20.23 -7.75
CA SER A 330 7.19 -19.02 -7.82
C SER A 330 7.16 -18.49 -9.26
N VAL A 331 6.11 -17.74 -9.58
CA VAL A 331 6.17 -16.78 -10.69
C VAL A 331 7.27 -15.74 -10.44
N GLY A 332 7.79 -15.18 -11.54
CA GLY A 332 8.82 -14.16 -11.52
C GLY A 332 10.22 -14.68 -11.85
N LYS A 333 11.15 -13.73 -11.96
CA LYS A 333 12.55 -13.99 -12.36
C LYS A 333 13.38 -14.30 -11.13
N LEU A 334 13.85 -15.53 -11.02
CA LEU A 334 14.80 -15.92 -9.98
C LEU A 334 16.24 -15.70 -10.46
N THR A 335 16.99 -14.89 -9.70
CA THR A 335 18.43 -14.71 -9.86
C THR A 335 19.17 -15.45 -8.74
N PRO A 336 20.52 -15.50 -8.76
CA PRO A 336 21.29 -16.12 -7.67
C PRO A 336 21.00 -15.51 -6.28
N THR A 337 20.57 -14.24 -6.22
CA THR A 337 20.44 -13.49 -4.97
C THR A 337 19.00 -13.11 -4.60
N ALA A 338 18.08 -13.06 -5.57
CA ALA A 338 16.72 -12.57 -5.33
C ALA A 338 15.70 -13.12 -6.32
N LEU A 339 14.44 -13.13 -5.90
CA LEU A 339 13.29 -13.28 -6.78
C LEU A 339 12.73 -11.89 -7.13
N TYR A 340 12.43 -11.67 -8.42
CA TYR A 340 11.81 -10.45 -8.91
C TYR A 340 10.44 -10.76 -9.50
N VAL A 341 9.40 -10.07 -9.02
CA VAL A 341 8.01 -10.33 -9.43
C VAL A 341 7.33 -9.02 -9.75
N HIS A 342 6.69 -8.93 -10.91
CA HIS A 342 5.87 -7.79 -11.27
C HIS A 342 4.62 -7.72 -10.38
N ARG A 343 4.11 -6.53 -10.06
CA ARG A 343 2.93 -6.32 -9.20
C ARG A 343 1.70 -7.12 -9.62
N ARG A 344 1.53 -7.37 -10.92
CA ARG A 344 0.41 -8.16 -11.49
C ARG A 344 0.52 -9.65 -11.19
N ALA A 345 1.71 -10.13 -10.82
CA ALA A 345 1.98 -11.55 -10.59
C ALA A 345 2.10 -11.89 -9.10
N THR A 346 2.09 -10.91 -8.18
CA THR A 346 2.35 -11.18 -6.75
C THR A 346 1.30 -12.06 -6.07
N GLU A 347 0.06 -12.04 -6.54
CA GLU A 347 -1.00 -12.93 -6.03
C GLU A 347 -0.75 -14.42 -6.37
N HIS A 348 0.03 -14.69 -7.42
CA HIS A 348 0.40 -16.04 -7.84
C HIS A 348 1.66 -16.56 -7.12
N MET A 349 2.29 -15.74 -6.26
CA MET A 349 3.43 -16.18 -5.46
C MET A 349 2.97 -17.14 -4.36
N PRO A 350 3.80 -18.14 -3.99
CA PRO A 350 3.58 -18.96 -2.80
C PRO A 350 3.31 -18.09 -1.56
N VAL A 351 2.36 -18.51 -0.71
CA VAL A 351 1.91 -17.73 0.47
C VAL A 351 3.06 -17.31 1.38
N VAL A 352 4.12 -18.13 1.50
CA VAL A 352 5.30 -17.80 2.30
C VAL A 352 6.03 -16.58 1.73
N LEU A 353 6.13 -16.42 0.41
CA LEU A 353 6.79 -15.27 -0.20
C LEU A 353 5.90 -14.02 -0.18
N ARG A 354 4.57 -14.18 -0.26
CA ARG A 354 3.61 -13.10 0.03
C ARG A 354 3.78 -12.63 1.48
N LEU A 355 3.86 -13.55 2.43
CA LEU A 355 4.13 -13.24 3.84
C LEU A 355 5.44 -12.48 3.99
N TYR A 356 6.52 -12.91 3.32
CA TYR A 356 7.79 -12.21 3.30
C TYR A 356 7.62 -10.73 2.90
N GLU A 357 6.96 -10.47 1.77
CA GLU A 357 6.71 -9.10 1.30
C GLU A 357 5.88 -8.29 2.31
N HIS A 358 4.81 -8.88 2.86
CA HIS A 358 3.91 -8.20 3.79
C HIS A 358 4.61 -7.81 5.09
N CYS A 359 5.53 -8.63 5.58
CA CYS A 359 6.35 -8.30 6.75
C CYS A 359 7.16 -7.01 6.52
N GLY A 360 7.69 -6.80 5.31
CA GLY A 360 8.38 -5.57 4.93
C GLY A 360 7.43 -4.38 4.83
N ALA A 361 6.25 -4.61 4.24
CA ALA A 361 5.21 -3.58 4.12
C ALA A 361 4.69 -3.09 5.47
N VAL A 362 4.52 -3.98 6.47
CA VAL A 362 4.13 -3.60 7.84
C VAL A 362 5.19 -2.71 8.50
N ALA A 363 6.47 -2.99 8.24
CA ALA A 363 7.58 -2.30 8.89
C ALA A 363 7.76 -0.85 8.42
N ALA A 364 7.41 -0.52 7.19
CA ALA A 364 7.77 0.80 6.62
C ALA A 364 6.73 1.39 5.64
N GLY A 365 5.66 0.65 5.35
CA GLY A 365 4.67 0.99 4.34
C GLY A 365 5.08 0.51 2.96
N ARG A 366 4.12 -0.01 2.19
CA ARG A 366 4.33 -0.31 0.77
C ARG A 366 4.18 0.99 -0.02
N PRO A 367 5.17 1.43 -0.82
CA PRO A 367 5.01 2.62 -1.65
C PRO A 367 3.91 2.39 -2.70
N ASP A 368 3.26 3.45 -3.16
CA ASP A 368 2.40 3.39 -4.35
C ASP A 368 3.27 3.49 -5.63
N GLY A 369 2.70 3.11 -6.77
CA GLY A 369 3.33 3.30 -8.09
C GLY A 369 4.60 2.47 -8.32
N TRP A 370 4.81 1.39 -7.58
CA TRP A 370 5.84 0.41 -7.88
C TRP A 370 5.34 -0.61 -8.91
N ASP A 371 6.28 -1.24 -9.61
CA ASP A 371 6.01 -2.21 -10.68
C ASP A 371 6.65 -3.56 -10.37
N VAL A 372 7.88 -3.57 -9.84
CA VAL A 372 8.64 -4.81 -9.57
C VAL A 372 8.97 -4.93 -8.09
N LEU A 373 8.52 -6.02 -7.48
CA LEU A 373 8.92 -6.51 -6.17
C LEU A 373 10.23 -7.29 -6.31
N LYS A 374 11.15 -7.09 -5.38
CA LYS A 374 12.37 -7.87 -5.22
C LYS A 374 12.41 -8.46 -3.81
N LEU A 375 12.53 -9.78 -3.72
CA LEU A 375 12.74 -10.50 -2.47
C LEU A 375 14.14 -11.06 -2.44
N ASN A 376 15.02 -10.49 -1.61
CA ASN A 376 16.35 -11.02 -1.44
C ASN A 376 16.30 -12.30 -0.62
N HIS A 377 16.98 -13.32 -1.11
CA HIS A 377 17.23 -14.52 -0.33
C HIS A 377 18.32 -14.26 0.73
N SER A 378 19.46 -13.71 0.31
CA SER A 378 20.58 -13.34 1.19
C SER A 378 20.40 -11.94 1.79
N GLY A 379 20.69 -11.77 3.08
CA GLY A 379 20.61 -10.49 3.80
C GLY A 379 19.19 -10.02 4.16
N ARG A 380 18.15 -10.78 3.77
CA ARG A 380 16.72 -10.57 4.07
C ARG A 380 16.25 -9.12 3.89
N GLN A 381 15.89 -8.79 2.65
CA GLN A 381 15.41 -7.47 2.26
C GLN A 381 14.24 -7.62 1.28
N VAL A 382 13.25 -6.75 1.45
CA VAL A 382 12.16 -6.54 0.51
C VAL A 382 12.39 -5.21 -0.20
N SER A 383 12.29 -5.18 -1.51
CA SER A 383 12.37 -3.92 -2.26
C SER A 383 11.24 -3.79 -3.26
N TRP A 384 10.73 -2.57 -3.43
CA TRP A 384 9.79 -2.21 -4.49
C TRP A 384 10.46 -1.19 -5.42
N SER A 385 10.33 -1.39 -6.72
CA SER A 385 10.96 -0.56 -7.75
C SER A 385 9.92 -0.07 -8.74
N ALA A 386 10.03 1.20 -9.13
CA ALA A 386 9.17 1.80 -10.14
C ALA A 386 9.84 1.88 -11.51
N TYR A 387 9.08 1.45 -12.50
CA TYR A 387 9.33 1.49 -13.93
C TYR A 387 8.08 2.13 -14.58
N PRO A 388 7.93 3.46 -14.55
CA PRO A 388 6.69 4.13 -14.96
C PRO A 388 6.20 3.76 -16.37
N ASP A 389 7.15 3.46 -17.27
CA ASP A 389 6.88 3.06 -18.66
C ASP A 389 6.91 1.54 -18.84
N PHE A 390 6.61 0.74 -17.80
CA PHE A 390 6.78 -0.71 -17.83
C PHE A 390 6.06 -1.37 -19.01
N ASP A 391 4.86 -0.94 -19.36
CA ASP A 391 4.08 -1.56 -20.45
C ASP A 391 4.37 -0.97 -21.83
N THR A 392 4.77 0.30 -21.89
CA THR A 392 4.95 1.10 -23.11
C THR A 392 6.38 1.04 -23.66
N ASP A 393 7.39 1.11 -22.81
CA ASP A 393 8.80 1.00 -23.20
C ASP A 393 9.21 -0.48 -23.31
N PRO A 394 9.86 -0.95 -24.39
CA PRO A 394 10.47 -2.28 -24.45
C PRO A 394 11.49 -2.53 -23.33
N HIS A 395 12.27 -1.53 -22.95
CA HIS A 395 13.29 -1.59 -21.90
C HIS A 395 13.10 -0.43 -20.92
N PRO A 396 12.11 -0.51 -20.01
CA PRO A 396 11.77 0.60 -19.14
C PRO A 396 12.92 0.91 -18.18
N ARG A 397 13.09 2.20 -17.90
CA ARG A 397 14.13 2.72 -17.02
C ARG A 397 13.67 2.70 -15.57
N LEU A 398 14.53 2.24 -14.66
CA LEU A 398 14.28 2.32 -13.23
C LEU A 398 14.19 3.79 -12.81
N ALA A 399 13.07 4.21 -12.22
CA ALA A 399 12.88 5.57 -11.69
C ALA A 399 13.38 5.66 -10.25
N TRP A 400 12.93 4.74 -9.40
CA TRP A 400 13.34 4.67 -8.00
C TRP A 400 13.22 3.25 -7.47
N SER A 401 13.93 2.99 -6.37
CA SER A 401 13.78 1.79 -5.57
C SER A 401 13.59 2.15 -4.10
N TYR A 402 12.80 1.34 -3.40
CA TYR A 402 12.52 1.47 -1.98
C TYR A 402 12.76 0.13 -1.30
N ALA A 403 13.75 0.04 -0.43
CA ALA A 403 14.22 -1.21 0.16
C ALA A 403 14.09 -1.20 1.68
N VAL A 404 13.53 -2.26 2.25
CA VAL A 404 13.33 -2.45 3.69
C VAL A 404 14.17 -3.63 4.16
N SER A 405 15.08 -3.37 5.09
CA SER A 405 15.86 -4.41 5.75
C SER A 405 15.02 -5.12 6.80
N MET A 406 14.96 -6.45 6.77
CA MET A 406 14.18 -7.21 7.75
C MET A 406 14.88 -7.32 9.11
N SER A 407 16.19 -7.06 9.18
CA SER A 407 16.94 -7.09 10.44
C SER A 407 16.82 -5.79 11.21
N THR A 408 16.84 -4.64 10.53
CA THR A 408 16.79 -3.32 11.18
C THR A 408 15.42 -2.65 11.10
N LEU A 409 14.55 -3.14 10.19
CA LEU A 409 13.27 -2.52 9.82
C LEU A 409 13.41 -1.10 9.26
N ASP A 410 14.63 -0.72 8.87
CA ASP A 410 14.88 0.56 8.23
C ASP A 410 14.64 0.48 6.72
N ALA A 411 14.19 1.61 6.19
CA ALA A 411 13.86 1.74 4.79
C ALA A 411 14.76 2.77 4.08
N VAL A 412 15.19 2.43 2.88
CA VAL A 412 16.06 3.26 2.04
C VAL A 412 15.39 3.50 0.69
N HIS A 413 15.23 4.76 0.32
CA HIS A 413 14.77 5.16 -1.00
C HIS A 413 15.95 5.64 -1.84
N THR A 414 16.07 5.14 -3.06
CA THR A 414 17.08 5.54 -4.03
C THR A 414 16.41 6.04 -5.30
N SER A 415 16.65 7.30 -5.68
CA SER A 415 16.22 7.83 -6.99
C SER A 415 17.29 7.59 -8.05
N TYR A 416 16.83 7.28 -9.26
CA TYR A 416 17.65 7.11 -10.46
C TYR A 416 17.25 8.11 -11.55
N GLU A 417 16.20 8.91 -11.37
CA GLU A 417 15.63 9.80 -12.41
C GLU A 417 16.65 10.80 -12.97
N GLU A 418 17.52 11.34 -12.12
CA GLU A 418 18.55 12.33 -12.49
C GLU A 418 19.84 11.68 -13.02
N ARG A 419 19.93 10.34 -13.08
CA ARG A 419 21.12 9.67 -13.59
C ARG A 419 21.14 9.69 -15.11
N ALA A 420 22.27 10.05 -15.69
CA ALA A 420 22.46 10.06 -17.15
C ALA A 420 22.43 8.65 -17.79
N ASN A 421 22.63 7.59 -17.00
CA ASN A 421 22.70 6.21 -17.47
C ASN A 421 21.94 5.28 -16.50
N ARG A 422 20.62 5.20 -16.65
CA ARG A 422 19.75 4.51 -15.69
C ARG A 422 19.77 2.99 -15.90
N PRO A 423 19.54 2.21 -14.83
CA PRO A 423 19.29 0.79 -14.97
C PRO A 423 18.06 0.51 -15.83
N LEU A 424 18.18 -0.46 -16.73
CA LEU A 424 17.09 -0.92 -17.59
C LEU A 424 16.53 -2.25 -17.11
N LEU A 425 15.25 -2.47 -17.39
CA LEU A 425 14.65 -3.78 -17.32
C LEU A 425 14.64 -4.42 -18.71
N HIS A 426 15.08 -5.66 -18.81
CA HIS A 426 15.02 -6.47 -20.04
C HIS A 426 14.31 -7.79 -19.72
N ARG A 427 13.85 -8.50 -20.76
CA ARG A 427 13.15 -9.80 -20.62
C ARG A 427 11.94 -9.73 -19.68
N LYS A 428 11.05 -8.76 -19.96
CA LYS A 428 9.87 -8.45 -19.12
C LYS A 428 8.93 -9.64 -18.92
N GLU A 429 8.90 -10.58 -19.86
CA GLU A 429 8.15 -11.84 -19.76
C GLU A 429 8.54 -12.68 -18.54
N GLU A 430 9.75 -12.52 -18.00
CA GLU A 430 10.20 -13.29 -16.84
C GLU A 430 9.62 -12.76 -15.52
N PHE A 431 9.13 -11.52 -15.49
CA PHE A 431 8.66 -10.87 -14.26
C PHE A 431 7.15 -11.04 -14.03
N VAL A 432 6.39 -11.32 -15.09
CA VAL A 432 4.93 -11.44 -15.05
C VAL A 432 4.49 -12.91 -14.95
N SER A 433 3.20 -13.15 -14.70
CA SER A 433 2.63 -14.51 -14.74
C SER A 433 2.71 -15.08 -16.16
N PRO A 434 2.93 -16.39 -16.36
CA PRO A 434 2.86 -17.02 -17.69
C PRO A 434 1.56 -16.74 -18.46
N ASP A 435 0.46 -16.54 -17.74
CA ASP A 435 -0.88 -16.29 -18.29
C ASP A 435 -1.15 -14.79 -18.55
N ASP A 436 -0.17 -13.91 -18.31
CA ASP A 436 -0.34 -12.48 -18.52
C ASP A 436 -0.48 -12.16 -20.03
N PRO A 437 -1.50 -11.38 -20.46
CA PRO A 437 -1.75 -11.08 -21.87
C PRO A 437 -0.56 -10.42 -22.59
N ALA A 438 0.36 -9.78 -21.85
CA ALA A 438 1.54 -9.14 -22.43
C ALA A 438 2.69 -10.12 -22.74
N VAL A 439 2.65 -11.37 -22.21
CA VAL A 439 3.72 -12.35 -22.35
C VAL A 439 4.05 -12.66 -23.81
N PRO A 440 3.08 -12.93 -24.73
CA PRO A 440 3.41 -13.19 -26.13
C PRO A 440 4.16 -12.03 -26.79
N LYS A 441 3.79 -10.78 -26.46
CA LYS A 441 4.45 -9.57 -26.96
C LYS A 441 5.90 -9.49 -26.47
N TYR A 442 6.13 -9.70 -25.18
CA TYR A 442 7.47 -9.63 -24.56
C TYR A 442 8.38 -10.77 -25.01
N ARG A 443 7.89 -12.02 -25.02
CA ARG A 443 8.64 -13.19 -25.53
C ARG A 443 9.07 -13.01 -26.99
N ARG A 444 8.20 -12.49 -27.85
CA ARG A 444 8.52 -12.23 -29.26
C ARG A 444 9.67 -11.24 -29.38
N LEU A 445 9.63 -10.15 -28.62
CA LEU A 445 10.69 -9.15 -28.61
C LEU A 445 12.00 -9.78 -28.12
N THR A 446 12.00 -10.47 -26.99
CA THR A 446 13.20 -11.12 -26.47
C THR A 446 13.78 -12.16 -27.44
N ALA A 447 12.95 -12.93 -28.14
CA ALA A 447 13.43 -13.84 -29.18
C ALA A 447 14.12 -13.12 -30.36
N GLN A 448 13.64 -11.92 -30.74
CA GLN A 448 14.30 -11.09 -31.76
C GLN A 448 15.66 -10.58 -31.27
N GLU A 449 15.71 -10.12 -30.02
CA GLU A 449 16.92 -9.59 -29.38
C GLU A 449 18.00 -10.67 -29.19
N VAL A 450 17.61 -11.87 -28.77
CA VAL A 450 18.51 -13.05 -28.67
C VAL A 450 19.06 -13.39 -30.05
N ARG A 451 18.21 -13.46 -31.08
CA ARG A 451 18.65 -13.76 -32.45
C ARG A 451 19.60 -12.70 -33.01
N ALA A 452 19.46 -11.44 -32.59
CA ALA A 452 20.32 -10.35 -33.00
C ALA A 452 21.65 -10.29 -32.23
N GLY A 453 21.87 -11.15 -31.22
CA GLY A 453 23.12 -11.18 -30.44
C GLY A 453 23.16 -10.21 -29.25
N LEU A 454 22.07 -9.51 -28.93
CA LEU A 454 22.06 -8.48 -27.87
C LEU A 454 22.33 -9.01 -26.46
N TYR A 455 22.17 -10.32 -26.24
CA TYR A 455 22.40 -10.97 -24.95
C TYR A 455 23.73 -11.74 -24.87
N GLU A 456 24.60 -11.64 -25.87
CA GLU A 456 25.94 -12.25 -25.84
C GLU A 456 26.84 -11.63 -24.76
N ARG A 457 26.57 -10.38 -24.39
CA ARG A 457 27.31 -9.59 -23.39
C ARG A 457 26.38 -9.04 -22.29
N PRO A 458 25.80 -9.92 -21.45
CA PRO A 458 24.81 -9.51 -20.45
C PRO A 458 25.34 -8.49 -19.44
N GLU A 459 26.66 -8.40 -19.24
CA GLU A 459 27.32 -7.47 -18.33
C GLU A 459 27.28 -6.00 -18.78
N VAL A 460 27.05 -5.72 -20.07
CA VAL A 460 27.02 -4.33 -20.58
C VAL A 460 25.60 -3.79 -20.78
N ILE A 461 24.59 -4.65 -20.87
CA ILE A 461 23.22 -4.25 -21.25
C ILE A 461 22.33 -3.80 -20.09
N GLY A 462 22.83 -3.84 -18.85
CA GLY A 462 22.04 -3.48 -17.67
C GLY A 462 21.71 -1.99 -17.55
N LEU A 463 22.35 -1.12 -18.34
CA LEU A 463 22.20 0.34 -18.30
C LEU A 463 21.88 0.92 -19.68
N GLU A 464 21.21 2.08 -19.72
CA GLU A 464 20.78 2.76 -20.94
C GLU A 464 21.86 2.89 -22.02
N LYS A 465 23.05 3.38 -21.64
CA LYS A 465 24.16 3.60 -22.57
C LYS A 465 24.65 2.28 -23.15
N GLY A 466 24.89 1.30 -22.29
CA GLY A 466 25.40 0.00 -22.75
C GLY A 466 24.38 -0.74 -23.62
N TRP A 467 23.08 -0.60 -23.36
CA TRP A 467 22.04 -1.10 -24.25
C TRP A 467 22.05 -0.40 -25.62
N LYS A 468 22.19 0.92 -25.66
CA LYS A 468 22.30 1.68 -26.93
C LYS A 468 23.54 1.29 -27.73
N ASP A 469 24.66 1.10 -27.06
CA ASP A 469 25.93 0.67 -27.67
C ASP A 469 25.79 -0.75 -28.25
N GLU A 470 25.09 -1.65 -27.54
CA GLU A 470 24.87 -3.02 -27.99
C GLU A 470 23.89 -3.11 -29.19
N LEU A 471 22.84 -2.28 -29.21
CA LEU A 471 21.98 -2.10 -30.38
C LEU A 471 22.76 -1.63 -31.60
N ALA A 472 23.68 -0.67 -31.42
CA ALA A 472 24.54 -0.18 -32.49
C ALA A 472 25.51 -1.26 -32.99
N ARG A 473 26.16 -2.00 -32.07
CA ARG A 473 27.05 -3.13 -32.39
C ARG A 473 26.34 -4.17 -33.27
N CYS A 474 25.09 -4.47 -32.97
CA CYS A 474 24.30 -5.47 -33.67
C CYS A 474 23.58 -4.93 -34.92
N GLY A 475 23.73 -3.63 -35.25
CA GLY A 475 23.11 -3.02 -36.44
C GLY A 475 21.58 -2.98 -36.40
N VAL A 476 21.00 -2.85 -35.20
CA VAL A 476 19.54 -2.92 -34.99
C VAL A 476 19.02 -1.73 -34.17
N GLU A 477 17.72 -1.48 -34.26
CA GLU A 477 17.01 -0.48 -33.46
C GLU A 477 15.65 -1.00 -33.01
N LEU A 478 15.10 -0.39 -31.96
CA LEU A 478 13.77 -0.70 -31.44
C LEU A 478 12.72 0.24 -32.03
N ARG A 479 11.62 -0.33 -32.53
CA ARG A 479 10.39 0.38 -32.90
C ARG A 479 9.23 -0.17 -32.08
N GLY A 480 9.00 0.41 -30.90
CA GLY A 480 8.15 -0.19 -29.86
C GLY A 480 8.69 -1.56 -29.44
N HIS A 481 7.82 -2.55 -29.26
CA HIS A 481 8.22 -3.95 -28.97
C HIS A 481 8.54 -4.76 -30.24
N ARG A 482 9.33 -4.18 -31.15
CA ARG A 482 9.88 -4.84 -32.34
C ARG A 482 11.31 -4.38 -32.59
N LEU A 483 12.18 -5.33 -32.93
CA LEU A 483 13.54 -5.07 -33.37
C LEU A 483 13.58 -5.01 -34.90
N VAL A 484 14.19 -3.96 -35.46
CA VAL A 484 14.38 -3.79 -36.90
C VAL A 484 15.85 -3.53 -37.22
N ARG A 485 16.29 -3.82 -38.45
CA ARG A 485 17.64 -3.46 -38.89
C ARG A 485 17.74 -1.94 -39.00
N ARG A 486 18.88 -1.38 -38.57
CA ARG A 486 19.18 0.02 -38.88
C ARG A 486 19.37 0.17 -40.40
N PRO A 487 18.87 1.24 -41.01
CA PRO A 487 19.27 1.61 -42.36
C PRO A 487 20.80 1.71 -42.43
N ALA A 488 21.40 1.27 -43.52
CA ALA A 488 22.79 1.60 -43.78
C ALA A 488 22.86 3.11 -44.05
N ASP A 489 23.71 3.82 -43.31
CA ASP A 489 24.03 5.23 -43.56
C ASP A 489 24.80 5.40 -44.88
#